data_AF-A0A1I7XZ69-F1
#
_entry.id   AF-A0A1I7XZ69-F1
#
_cell.length_a   1.000
_cell.length_b   1.000
_cell.length_c   1.000
_cell.angle_alpha   90.00
_cell.angle_beta   90.00
_cell.angle_gamma   90.00
#
_symmetry.space_group_name_H-M   'P 1'
#
loop_
_entity.id
_entity.type
_entity.pdbx_description
1 polymer ?
#
loop_
_entity_poly.entity_id
_entity_poly.type
_entity_poly.pdbx_seq_one_letter_code
_entity_poly.pdbx_strand_id
1 'polypeptide(L)'
;MNSVPDAFLDAVCCTLDWSDLAKLKNTCGVEWSSKAAIHHSRRRELTVFIDVNHEGTEVGIVFKGLDNRTFVSSSLGLKYSKITRIYVNSGLLMNELPEKTSMERFKKKVLPILRSLAFGCTLSFTSNPLLKLSIAYNLADSIFSGLHGCSQLTGIYITGNYAGNCAEFIKNQISLGRLKELHLEGEVDCPADVQAALRLLVKSPNFERLDVCGSNLTVNFCMADAFVERFSRGDLSRMAELQGRGSFPLKWLKVLHRDKQQLNYRTPEGMTIQWDRPSGGRLTAKHISDSHICLCSY
;
A
#
# COMPACT_ATOMS: atom_id res chain seq x y z
N MET A 1 40.34 -17.45 -5.45
CA MET A 1 39.09 -16.98 -4.81
C MET A 1 37.96 -17.25 -5.78
N ASN A 2 36.84 -17.80 -5.30
CA ASN A 2 35.65 -17.98 -6.13
C ASN A 2 34.95 -16.63 -6.25
N SER A 3 35.13 -15.93 -7.39
CA SER A 3 34.44 -14.67 -7.66
C SER A 3 32.95 -14.93 -7.82
N VAL A 4 32.12 -14.10 -7.17
CA VAL A 4 30.67 -14.14 -7.37
C VAL A 4 30.34 -13.82 -8.82
N PRO A 5 29.48 -14.60 -9.51
CA PRO A 5 29.12 -14.32 -10.88
C PRO A 5 28.51 -12.93 -11.04
N ASP A 6 28.98 -12.26 -12.07
CA ASP A 6 28.60 -10.89 -12.41
C ASP A 6 27.10 -10.69 -12.62
N ALA A 7 26.41 -11.72 -13.11
CA ALA A 7 24.97 -11.73 -13.30
C ALA A 7 24.19 -11.86 -11.98
N PHE A 8 24.75 -12.60 -11.00
CA PHE A 8 24.14 -12.74 -9.68
C PHE A 8 24.15 -11.39 -8.96
N LEU A 9 25.30 -10.71 -8.95
CA LEU A 9 25.43 -9.40 -8.33
C LEU A 9 24.48 -8.36 -8.97
N ASP A 10 24.36 -8.39 -10.31
CA ASP A 10 23.41 -7.52 -11.04
C ASP A 10 21.96 -7.80 -10.61
N ALA A 11 21.57 -9.08 -10.49
CA ALA A 11 20.25 -9.49 -10.06
C ALA A 11 19.94 -9.07 -8.61
N VAL A 12 20.88 -9.23 -7.69
CA VAL A 12 20.73 -8.78 -6.29
C VAL A 12 20.60 -7.27 -6.23
N CYS A 13 21.46 -6.51 -6.91
CA CYS A 13 21.35 -5.04 -6.89
C CYS A 13 20.02 -4.54 -7.49
N CYS A 14 19.44 -5.28 -8.45
CA CYS A 14 18.13 -4.98 -9.02
C CYS A 14 16.97 -5.14 -8.02
N THR A 15 17.12 -5.97 -6.97
CA THR A 15 16.07 -6.29 -6.01
C THR A 15 16.20 -5.56 -4.68
N LEU A 16 17.34 -4.93 -4.39
CA LEU A 16 17.51 -4.10 -3.19
C LEU A 16 16.78 -2.77 -3.35
N ASP A 17 16.28 -2.19 -2.25
CA ASP A 17 15.79 -0.82 -2.24
C ASP A 17 16.94 0.20 -2.15
N TRP A 18 16.61 1.49 -2.19
CA TRP A 18 17.63 2.54 -2.10
C TRP A 18 18.40 2.53 -0.77
N SER A 19 17.69 2.33 0.33
CA SER A 19 18.26 2.32 1.68
C SER A 19 19.22 1.15 1.85
N ASP A 20 18.86 -0.02 1.36
CA ASP A 20 19.68 -1.22 1.44
C ASP A 20 20.91 -1.13 0.53
N LEU A 21 20.79 -0.54 -0.66
CA LEU A 21 21.96 -0.21 -1.48
C LEU A 21 22.89 0.79 -0.77
N ALA A 22 22.35 1.81 -0.11
CA ALA A 22 23.15 2.77 0.64
C ALA A 22 23.83 2.13 1.87
N LYS A 23 23.13 1.27 2.61
CA LYS A 23 23.71 0.50 3.71
C LYS A 23 24.82 -0.42 3.21
N LEU A 24 24.57 -1.18 2.14
CA LEU A 24 25.57 -2.05 1.55
C LEU A 24 26.83 -1.26 1.17
N LYS A 25 26.67 -0.04 0.63
CA LYS A 25 27.78 0.84 0.29
C LYS A 25 28.61 1.23 1.51
N ASN A 26 27.93 1.54 2.61
CA ASN A 26 28.59 1.91 3.86
C ASN A 26 29.30 0.72 4.52
N THR A 27 28.75 -0.49 4.37
CA THR A 27 29.34 -1.70 4.97
C THR A 27 30.55 -2.22 4.18
N CYS A 28 30.55 -2.14 2.85
CA CYS A 28 31.58 -2.73 2.01
C CYS A 28 32.87 -1.88 1.87
N GLY A 29 32.88 -0.62 2.33
CA GLY A 29 34.06 0.24 2.31
C GLY A 29 34.73 0.34 0.92
N VAL A 30 35.83 -0.39 0.73
CA VAL A 30 36.71 -0.37 -0.46
C VAL A 30 36.29 -1.37 -1.54
N GLU A 31 35.57 -2.44 -1.20
CA GLU A 31 35.20 -3.53 -2.13
C GLU A 31 33.84 -3.33 -2.81
N TRP A 32 33.38 -2.08 -2.88
CA TRP A 32 32.12 -1.75 -3.55
C TRP A 32 32.24 -1.99 -5.06
N SER A 33 31.60 -3.06 -5.54
CA SER A 33 31.62 -3.39 -6.96
C SER A 33 31.13 -2.24 -7.84
N SER A 34 31.76 -2.09 -9.02
CA SER A 34 31.35 -1.09 -10.00
C SER A 34 29.88 -1.24 -10.42
N LYS A 35 29.34 -2.46 -10.44
CA LYS A 35 27.92 -2.71 -10.73
C LYS A 35 26.99 -2.19 -9.64
N ALA A 36 27.30 -2.44 -8.37
CA ALA A 36 26.53 -1.87 -7.27
C ALA A 36 26.60 -0.33 -7.31
N ALA A 37 27.75 0.24 -7.69
CA ALA A 37 27.89 1.68 -7.90
C ALA A 37 27.02 2.21 -9.05
N ILE A 38 26.93 1.47 -10.15
CA ILE A 38 26.06 1.82 -11.29
C ILE A 38 24.60 1.74 -10.89
N HIS A 39 24.18 0.66 -10.23
CA HIS A 39 22.81 0.51 -9.73
C HIS A 39 22.46 1.63 -8.77
N HIS A 40 23.33 1.93 -7.80
CA HIS A 40 23.12 3.05 -6.88
C HIS A 40 23.08 4.39 -7.63
N SER A 41 24.07 4.73 -8.45
CA SER A 41 24.11 6.05 -9.10
C SER A 41 22.99 6.28 -10.13
N ARG A 42 22.48 5.22 -10.76
CA ARG A 42 21.49 5.31 -11.85
C ARG A 42 20.07 4.96 -11.42
N ARG A 43 19.85 4.47 -10.19
CA ARG A 43 18.52 4.13 -9.69
C ARG A 43 17.62 5.36 -9.71
N ARG A 44 16.40 5.16 -10.19
CA ARG A 44 15.36 6.19 -10.20
C ARG A 44 14.10 5.62 -9.57
N GLU A 45 13.62 6.27 -8.53
CA GLU A 45 12.30 6.00 -7.99
C GLU A 45 11.30 6.91 -8.66
N LEU A 46 10.23 6.31 -9.17
CA LEU A 46 9.24 6.96 -10.01
C LEU A 46 7.87 6.89 -9.35
N THR A 47 7.17 8.00 -9.44
CA THR A 47 5.74 8.11 -9.22
C THR A 47 5.06 8.23 -10.56
N VAL A 48 4.03 7.41 -10.80
CA VAL A 48 3.22 7.46 -12.02
C VAL A 48 1.87 8.05 -11.69
N PHE A 49 1.43 9.02 -12.50
CA PHE A 49 0.05 9.51 -12.45
C PHE A 49 -0.65 9.08 -13.73
N ILE A 50 -1.87 8.57 -13.57
CA ILE A 50 -2.71 8.03 -14.63
C ILE A 50 -4.08 8.67 -14.49
N ASP A 51 -4.51 9.35 -15.53
CA ASP A 51 -5.85 9.93 -15.62
C ASP A 51 -6.47 9.57 -16.97
N VAL A 52 -7.78 9.72 -17.09
CA VAL A 52 -8.55 9.41 -18.31
C VAL A 52 -9.36 10.63 -18.71
N ASN A 53 -9.52 10.83 -20.02
CA ASN A 53 -10.36 11.92 -20.53
C ASN A 53 -11.85 11.73 -20.19
N HIS A 54 -12.64 12.79 -20.38
CA HIS A 54 -14.08 12.79 -20.13
C HIS A 54 -14.90 11.84 -21.01
N GLU A 55 -14.29 11.23 -22.03
CA GLU A 55 -14.91 10.24 -22.89
C GLU A 55 -14.55 8.80 -22.50
N GLY A 56 -13.52 8.60 -21.68
CA GLY A 56 -13.01 7.26 -21.37
C GLY A 56 -12.16 6.62 -22.46
N THR A 57 -11.79 7.37 -23.49
CA THR A 57 -11.13 6.86 -24.72
C THR A 57 -9.61 6.97 -24.66
N GLU A 58 -9.11 8.02 -24.01
CA GLU A 58 -7.68 8.31 -23.90
C GLU A 58 -7.23 8.32 -22.44
N VAL A 59 -6.05 7.75 -22.21
CA VAL A 59 -5.38 7.69 -20.92
C VAL A 59 -4.15 8.60 -20.99
N GLY A 60 -4.09 9.57 -20.07
CA GLY A 60 -2.95 10.43 -19.86
C GLY A 60 -2.02 9.82 -18.82
N ILE A 61 -0.72 9.90 -19.06
CA ILE A 61 0.29 9.27 -18.22
C ILE A 61 1.45 10.22 -18.02
N VAL A 62 1.94 10.31 -16.78
CA VAL A 62 3.17 11.04 -16.48
C VAL A 62 4.00 10.27 -15.45
N PHE A 63 5.30 10.17 -15.73
CA PHE A 63 6.29 9.63 -14.81
C PHE A 63 7.03 10.78 -14.17
N LYS A 64 7.05 10.84 -12.84
CA LYS A 64 7.79 11.85 -12.07
C LYS A 64 8.83 11.21 -11.18
N GLY A 65 10.03 11.77 -11.15
CA GLY A 65 11.05 11.42 -10.16
C GLY A 65 10.73 12.03 -8.79
N LEU A 66 11.49 11.61 -7.76
CA LEU A 66 11.42 12.23 -6.43
C LEU A 66 11.79 13.73 -6.43
N ASP A 67 12.59 14.16 -7.40
CA ASP A 67 12.96 15.56 -7.64
C ASP A 67 11.90 16.33 -8.45
N ASN A 68 10.71 15.75 -8.63
CA ASN A 68 9.59 16.28 -9.40
C ASN A 68 9.90 16.51 -10.90
N ARG A 69 11.00 15.95 -11.43
CA ARG A 69 11.27 15.99 -12.86
C ARG A 69 10.34 15.05 -13.61
N THR A 70 9.77 15.53 -14.69
CA THR A 70 8.92 14.75 -15.59
C THR A 70 9.77 13.94 -16.57
N PHE A 71 9.44 12.66 -16.72
CA PHE A 71 10.06 11.74 -17.65
C PHE A 71 9.05 11.28 -18.69
N VAL A 72 9.53 11.20 -19.94
CA VAL A 72 8.81 10.56 -21.05
C VAL A 72 9.10 9.05 -20.97
N SER A 73 8.11 8.19 -21.20
CA SER A 73 8.19 6.73 -21.16
C SER A 73 9.32 6.19 -22.03
N SER A 74 9.55 6.78 -23.21
CA SER A 74 10.64 6.41 -24.13
C SER A 74 12.05 6.70 -23.57
N SER A 75 12.16 7.62 -22.60
CA SER A 75 13.42 7.99 -21.94
C SER A 75 13.72 7.17 -20.69
N LEU A 76 12.80 6.27 -20.29
CA LEU A 76 12.97 5.46 -19.11
C LEU A 76 14.02 4.37 -19.36
N GLY A 77 15.15 4.48 -18.68
CA GLY A 77 16.10 3.39 -18.54
C GLY A 77 15.49 2.26 -17.70
N LEU A 78 14.67 1.40 -18.32
CA LEU A 78 13.85 0.37 -17.66
C LEU A 78 14.62 -0.48 -16.63
N LYS A 79 15.91 -0.70 -16.86
CA LYS A 79 16.77 -1.48 -15.96
C LYS A 79 16.92 -0.85 -14.56
N TYR A 80 16.99 0.47 -14.46
CA TYR A 80 17.29 1.18 -13.20
C TYR A 80 16.10 1.98 -12.65
N SER A 81 15.01 2.04 -13.41
CA SER A 81 13.78 2.69 -12.99
C SER A 81 12.93 1.75 -12.14
N LYS A 82 12.39 2.27 -11.04
CA LYS A 82 11.49 1.55 -10.12
C LYS A 82 10.27 2.40 -9.84
N ILE A 83 9.09 1.87 -10.10
CA ILE A 83 7.83 2.54 -9.77
C ILE A 83 7.50 2.18 -8.33
N THR A 84 7.52 3.20 -7.46
CA THR A 84 7.19 3.06 -6.03
C THR A 84 5.78 3.55 -5.74
N ARG A 85 5.18 4.35 -6.63
CA ARG A 85 3.83 4.88 -6.47
C ARG A 85 3.09 4.97 -7.80
N ILE A 86 1.83 4.56 -7.81
CA ILE A 86 0.89 4.72 -8.92
C ILE A 86 -0.33 5.44 -8.37
N TYR A 87 -0.61 6.63 -8.89
CA TYR A 87 -1.82 7.40 -8.62
C TYR A 87 -2.74 7.32 -9.83
N VAL A 88 -4.00 6.98 -9.58
CA VAL A 88 -5.05 6.86 -10.59
C VAL A 88 -6.16 7.84 -10.26
N ASN A 89 -6.63 8.56 -11.26
CA ASN A 89 -7.65 9.60 -11.12
C ASN A 89 -7.21 10.74 -10.18
N SER A 90 -5.94 11.15 -10.29
CA SER A 90 -5.29 12.09 -9.39
C SER A 90 -5.85 13.52 -9.45
N GLY A 91 -6.79 13.77 -10.37
CA GLY A 91 -7.40 15.08 -10.57
C GLY A 91 -6.53 16.03 -11.39
N LEU A 92 -5.41 15.54 -11.93
CA LEU A 92 -4.62 16.29 -12.90
C LEU A 92 -5.44 16.49 -14.17
N LEU A 93 -5.40 17.71 -14.72
CA LEU A 93 -6.06 17.98 -15.98
C LEU A 93 -5.36 17.17 -17.07
N MET A 94 -6.13 16.47 -17.91
CA MET A 94 -5.57 15.70 -19.03
C MET A 94 -4.67 16.54 -19.94
N ASN A 95 -4.85 17.86 -19.99
CA ASN A 95 -4.03 18.79 -20.77
C ASN A 95 -2.62 19.00 -20.20
N GLU A 96 -2.40 18.63 -18.94
CA GLU A 96 -1.10 18.72 -18.26
C GLU A 96 -0.26 17.45 -18.42
N LEU A 97 -0.86 16.38 -18.96
CA LEU A 97 -0.19 15.10 -19.13
C LEU A 97 0.54 15.05 -20.48
N PRO A 98 1.88 14.88 -20.48
CA PRO A 98 2.71 14.98 -21.68
C PRO A 98 2.49 13.82 -22.64
N GLU A 99 2.07 12.66 -22.12
CA GLU A 99 1.76 11.48 -22.91
C GLU A 99 0.29 11.13 -22.80
N LYS A 100 -0.35 11.04 -23.96
CA LYS A 100 -1.72 10.55 -24.12
C LYS A 100 -1.69 9.33 -25.01
N THR A 101 -2.50 8.34 -24.67
CA THR A 101 -2.57 7.11 -25.44
C THR A 101 -3.98 6.55 -25.41
N SER A 102 -4.38 5.78 -26.42
CA SER A 102 -5.69 5.12 -26.40
C SER A 102 -5.75 4.09 -25.29
N MET A 103 -6.94 3.85 -24.73
CA MET A 103 -7.17 2.82 -23.71
C MET A 103 -6.63 1.43 -24.12
N GLU A 104 -6.78 1.06 -25.40
CA GLU A 104 -6.24 -0.20 -25.93
C GLU A 104 -4.71 -0.25 -25.91
N ARG A 105 -4.04 0.85 -26.27
CA ARG A 105 -2.59 0.95 -26.23
C ARG A 105 -2.07 0.99 -24.80
N PHE A 106 -2.78 1.67 -23.89
CA PHE A 106 -2.50 1.65 -22.46
C PHE A 106 -2.47 0.21 -21.92
N LYS A 107 -3.54 -0.56 -22.18
CA LYS A 107 -3.64 -1.97 -21.77
C LYS A 107 -2.50 -2.84 -22.31
N LYS A 108 -2.20 -2.72 -23.61
CA LYS A 108 -1.25 -3.62 -24.30
C LYS A 108 0.21 -3.23 -24.13
N LYS A 109 0.52 -1.96 -23.94
CA LYS A 109 1.90 -1.44 -23.95
C LYS A 109 2.32 -0.85 -22.61
N VAL A 110 1.43 -0.17 -21.90
CA VAL A 110 1.82 0.55 -20.68
C VAL A 110 1.61 -0.29 -19.43
N LEU A 111 0.46 -0.96 -19.26
CA LEU A 111 0.22 -1.82 -18.09
C LEU A 111 1.32 -2.88 -17.86
N PRO A 112 1.83 -3.59 -18.89
CA PRO A 112 2.93 -4.52 -18.68
C PRO A 112 4.21 -3.86 -18.16
N ILE A 113 4.48 -2.61 -18.56
CA ILE A 113 5.62 -1.83 -18.08
C ILE A 113 5.39 -1.41 -16.62
N LEU A 114 4.19 -0.93 -16.26
CA LEU A 114 3.87 -0.60 -14.88
C LEU A 114 4.07 -1.81 -13.96
N ARG A 115 3.59 -2.98 -14.40
CA ARG A 115 3.76 -4.23 -13.65
C ARG A 115 5.21 -4.65 -13.51
N SER A 116 6.03 -4.53 -14.56
CA SER A 116 7.42 -4.98 -14.55
C SER A 116 8.35 -4.04 -13.76
N LEU A 117 8.01 -2.75 -13.70
CA LEU A 117 8.79 -1.74 -12.97
C LEU A 117 8.31 -1.52 -11.53
N ALA A 118 7.11 -2.01 -11.17
CA ALA A 118 6.60 -1.94 -9.80
C ALA A 118 7.57 -2.61 -8.82
N PHE A 119 7.91 -1.91 -7.74
CA PHE A 119 8.84 -2.41 -6.72
C PHE A 119 8.51 -1.76 -5.38
N GLY A 120 8.02 -2.55 -4.42
CA GLY A 120 7.51 -2.00 -3.15
C GLY A 120 6.49 -0.89 -3.37
N CYS A 121 5.56 -1.12 -4.31
CA CYS A 121 4.76 -0.08 -4.91
C CYS A 121 3.44 0.15 -4.14
N THR A 122 3.09 1.41 -3.97
CA THR A 122 1.77 1.84 -3.49
C THR A 122 0.87 2.17 -4.67
N LEU A 123 -0.33 1.61 -4.70
CA LEU A 123 -1.37 1.90 -5.68
C LEU A 123 -2.48 2.73 -5.01
N SER A 124 -2.80 3.88 -5.59
CA SER A 124 -3.79 4.81 -5.05
C SER A 124 -4.83 5.16 -6.10
N PHE A 125 -6.10 5.00 -5.75
CA PHE A 125 -7.25 5.44 -6.52
C PHE A 125 -7.94 6.56 -5.75
N THR A 126 -7.96 7.76 -6.34
CA THR A 126 -8.64 8.92 -5.76
C THR A 126 -9.97 9.18 -6.43
N SER A 127 -11.00 9.44 -5.64
CA SER A 127 -12.31 9.82 -6.18
C SER A 127 -12.16 11.20 -6.84
N ASN A 128 -12.44 11.26 -8.15
CA ASN A 128 -12.51 12.52 -8.85
C ASN A 128 -13.99 12.90 -9.00
N PRO A 129 -14.51 13.91 -8.27
CA PRO A 129 -15.92 14.28 -8.31
C PRO A 129 -16.35 14.82 -9.69
N LEU A 130 -15.39 15.22 -10.54
CA LEU A 130 -15.64 15.76 -11.87
C LEU A 130 -15.71 14.67 -12.95
N LEU A 131 -15.33 13.44 -12.65
CA LEU A 131 -15.31 12.34 -13.61
C LEU A 131 -16.58 11.49 -13.49
N LYS A 132 -17.21 11.17 -14.63
CA LYS A 132 -18.32 10.21 -14.64
C LYS A 132 -17.86 8.86 -14.09
N LEU A 133 -18.65 8.30 -13.18
CA LEU A 133 -18.32 7.06 -12.48
C LEU A 133 -18.05 5.88 -13.43
N SER A 134 -18.80 5.78 -14.53
CA SER A 134 -18.60 4.74 -15.56
C SER A 134 -17.23 4.80 -16.25
N ILE A 135 -16.66 5.99 -16.39
CA ILE A 135 -15.35 6.19 -17.02
C ILE A 135 -14.25 5.76 -16.05
N ALA A 136 -14.42 6.11 -14.77
CA ALA A 136 -13.52 5.69 -13.71
C ALA A 136 -13.44 4.16 -13.62
N TYR A 137 -14.56 3.46 -13.82
CA TYR A 137 -14.63 1.99 -13.79
C TYR A 137 -13.79 1.33 -14.88
N ASN A 138 -13.91 1.76 -16.14
CA ASN A 138 -13.17 1.15 -17.24
C ASN A 138 -11.64 1.22 -17.05
N LEU A 139 -11.15 2.36 -16.55
CA LEU A 139 -9.73 2.52 -16.21
C LEU A 139 -9.36 1.65 -15.01
N ALA A 140 -10.16 1.68 -13.94
CA ALA A 140 -9.91 0.90 -12.73
C ALA A 140 -9.86 -0.61 -13.01
N ASP A 141 -10.84 -1.16 -13.72
CA ASP A 141 -10.88 -2.57 -14.10
C ASP A 141 -9.66 -2.97 -14.95
N SER A 142 -9.23 -2.08 -15.85
CA SER A 142 -8.03 -2.30 -16.66
C SER A 142 -6.79 -2.40 -15.78
N ILE A 143 -6.65 -1.51 -14.79
CA ILE A 143 -5.51 -1.49 -13.86
C ILE A 143 -5.56 -2.69 -12.91
N PHE A 144 -6.72 -3.01 -12.33
CA PHE A 144 -6.89 -4.18 -11.46
C PHE A 144 -6.54 -5.47 -12.20
N SER A 145 -7.01 -5.63 -13.43
CA SER A 145 -6.69 -6.79 -14.26
C SER A 145 -5.20 -6.84 -14.62
N GLY A 146 -4.62 -5.71 -15.03
CA GLY A 146 -3.21 -5.62 -15.43
C GLY A 146 -2.23 -5.86 -14.28
N LEU A 147 -2.60 -5.43 -13.07
CA LEU A 147 -1.78 -5.57 -11.85
C LEU A 147 -2.20 -6.76 -10.98
N HIS A 148 -3.19 -7.57 -11.40
CA HIS A 148 -3.73 -8.67 -10.60
C HIS A 148 -2.62 -9.59 -10.07
N GLY A 149 -1.68 -10.01 -10.91
CA GLY A 149 -0.55 -10.85 -10.48
C GLY A 149 0.71 -10.09 -10.01
N CYS A 150 0.60 -8.82 -9.60
CA CYS A 150 1.74 -8.02 -9.18
C CYS A 150 2.04 -8.19 -7.67
N SER A 151 2.96 -9.08 -7.32
CA SER A 151 3.38 -9.30 -5.93
C SER A 151 4.25 -8.17 -5.33
N GLN A 152 4.50 -7.11 -6.09
CA GLN A 152 5.29 -5.96 -5.65
C GLN A 152 4.44 -4.84 -5.04
N LEU A 153 3.11 -5.02 -5.00
CA LEU A 153 2.22 -4.07 -4.33
C LEU A 153 2.31 -4.25 -2.81
N THR A 154 2.67 -3.17 -2.12
CA THR A 154 2.81 -3.14 -0.65
C THR A 154 1.77 -2.26 0.01
N GLY A 155 1.18 -1.31 -0.72
CA GLY A 155 0.10 -0.45 -0.23
C GLY A 155 -1.00 -0.29 -1.27
N ILE A 156 -2.26 -0.32 -0.83
CA ILE A 156 -3.42 -0.06 -1.68
C ILE A 156 -4.31 0.96 -0.99
N TYR A 157 -4.60 2.06 -1.68
CA TYR A 157 -5.44 3.14 -1.22
C TYR A 157 -6.57 3.34 -2.20
N ILE A 158 -7.81 3.17 -1.77
CA ILE A 158 -8.98 3.30 -2.62
C ILE A 158 -9.98 4.20 -1.92
N THR A 159 -10.18 5.40 -2.47
CA THR A 159 -11.20 6.34 -2.00
C THR A 159 -12.29 6.42 -3.05
N GLY A 160 -13.48 5.89 -2.75
CA GLY A 160 -14.63 5.87 -3.64
C GLY A 160 -15.01 4.48 -4.11
N ASN A 161 -16.27 4.34 -4.55
CA ASN A 161 -16.79 3.08 -5.07
C ASN A 161 -16.25 2.85 -6.48
N TYR A 162 -15.27 1.94 -6.60
CA TYR A 162 -14.84 1.37 -7.88
C TYR A 162 -15.44 -0.03 -7.95
N ALA A 163 -16.58 -0.14 -8.63
CA ALA A 163 -17.27 -1.40 -8.89
C ALA A 163 -16.38 -2.39 -9.68
N GLY A 164 -16.93 -3.54 -10.04
CA GLY A 164 -16.23 -4.54 -10.86
C GLY A 164 -15.22 -5.35 -10.05
N ASN A 165 -13.98 -5.45 -10.55
CA ASN A 165 -12.99 -6.42 -10.05
C ASN A 165 -12.23 -5.97 -8.79
N CYS A 166 -12.57 -4.83 -8.19
CA CYS A 166 -11.87 -4.26 -7.04
C CYS A 166 -11.78 -5.25 -5.85
N ALA A 167 -12.91 -5.85 -5.47
CA ALA A 167 -12.97 -6.79 -4.36
C ALA A 167 -12.12 -8.05 -4.59
N GLU A 168 -12.17 -8.61 -5.81
CA GLU A 168 -11.34 -9.75 -6.20
C GLU A 168 -9.86 -9.39 -6.19
N PHE A 169 -9.52 -8.23 -6.74
CA PHE A 169 -8.17 -7.70 -6.76
C PHE A 169 -7.61 -7.55 -5.33
N ILE A 170 -8.34 -6.93 -4.41
CA ILE A 170 -7.92 -6.79 -2.99
C ILE A 170 -7.67 -8.15 -2.35
N LYS A 171 -8.62 -9.09 -2.49
CA LYS A 171 -8.47 -10.46 -1.95
C LYS A 171 -7.21 -11.14 -2.49
N ASN A 172 -6.95 -11.00 -3.78
CA ASN A 172 -5.77 -11.56 -4.41
C ASN A 172 -4.48 -10.87 -3.93
N GLN A 173 -4.44 -9.54 -3.80
CA GLN A 173 -3.24 -8.86 -3.27
C GLN A 173 -2.94 -9.25 -1.82
N ILE A 174 -3.98 -9.47 -1.00
CA ILE A 174 -3.81 -10.02 0.35
C ILE A 174 -3.26 -11.45 0.31
N SER A 175 -3.77 -12.31 -0.58
CA SER A 175 -3.32 -13.71 -0.67
C SER A 175 -1.88 -13.86 -1.17
N LEU A 176 -1.37 -12.87 -1.94
CA LEU A 176 0.05 -12.80 -2.32
C LEU A 176 0.99 -12.51 -1.13
N GLY A 177 0.46 -12.08 0.03
CA GLY A 177 1.20 -12.00 1.30
C GLY A 177 2.20 -10.85 1.43
N ARG A 178 2.27 -9.96 0.44
CA ARG A 178 3.20 -8.81 0.40
C ARG A 178 2.56 -7.48 0.79
N LEU A 179 1.23 -7.43 0.83
CA LEU A 179 0.49 -6.25 1.21
C LEU A 179 0.75 -5.90 2.68
N LYS A 180 1.11 -4.64 2.91
CA LYS A 180 1.41 -4.05 4.23
C LYS A 180 0.30 -3.10 4.67
N GLU A 181 -0.20 -2.32 3.71
CA GLU A 181 -1.14 -1.23 3.94
C GLU A 181 -2.37 -1.38 3.04
N LEU A 182 -3.55 -1.22 3.63
CA LEU A 182 -4.81 -1.17 2.90
C LEU A 182 -5.70 -0.07 3.48
N HIS A 183 -6.08 0.88 2.62
CA HIS A 183 -7.02 1.96 2.94
C HIS A 183 -8.22 1.85 2.01
N LEU A 184 -9.40 1.63 2.57
CA LEU A 184 -10.67 1.54 1.86
C LEU A 184 -11.62 2.58 2.43
N GLU A 185 -11.87 3.63 1.67
CA GLU A 185 -12.71 4.75 2.06
C GLU A 185 -13.79 5.04 1.01
N GLY A 186 -14.91 5.58 1.47
CA GLY A 186 -16.10 5.83 0.67
C GLY A 186 -17.05 4.63 0.65
N GLU A 187 -18.24 4.83 0.05
CA GLU A 187 -19.31 3.83 -0.07
C GLU A 187 -18.94 2.68 -1.01
N VAL A 188 -17.82 2.01 -0.74
CA VAL A 188 -17.39 0.80 -1.40
C VAL A 188 -18.23 -0.34 -0.85
N ASP A 189 -19.13 -0.87 -1.68
CA ASP A 189 -19.88 -2.08 -1.37
C ASP A 189 -18.98 -3.31 -1.52
N CYS A 190 -18.09 -3.51 -0.55
CA CYS A 190 -17.25 -4.70 -0.52
C CYS A 190 -18.09 -5.93 -0.14
N PRO A 191 -17.96 -7.05 -0.86
CA PRO A 191 -18.63 -8.28 -0.51
C PRO A 191 -18.09 -8.86 0.80
N ALA A 192 -18.91 -9.68 1.47
CA ALA A 192 -18.61 -10.23 2.80
C ALA A 192 -17.35 -11.11 2.83
N ASP A 193 -16.91 -11.65 1.70
CA ASP A 193 -15.67 -12.44 1.61
C ASP A 193 -14.40 -11.57 1.69
N VAL A 194 -14.46 -10.27 1.34
CA VAL A 194 -13.37 -9.31 1.58
C VAL A 194 -13.09 -9.21 3.08
N GLN A 195 -14.14 -9.22 3.91
CA GLN A 195 -14.01 -9.22 5.38
C GLN A 195 -13.16 -10.40 5.90
N ALA A 196 -13.28 -11.57 5.27
CA ALA A 196 -12.46 -12.74 5.62
C ALA A 196 -11.00 -12.53 5.21
N ALA A 197 -10.75 -11.98 4.01
CA ALA A 197 -9.40 -11.65 3.56
C ALA A 197 -8.73 -10.60 4.47
N LEU A 198 -9.46 -9.58 4.93
CA LEU A 198 -8.93 -8.60 5.87
C LEU A 198 -8.41 -9.23 7.17
N ARG A 199 -9.02 -10.33 7.65
CA ARG A 199 -8.52 -11.07 8.83
C ARG A 199 -7.15 -11.68 8.55
N LEU A 200 -6.93 -12.16 7.32
CA LEU A 200 -5.63 -12.70 6.89
C LEU A 200 -4.59 -11.58 6.80
N LEU A 201 -4.97 -10.40 6.29
CA LEU A 201 -4.10 -9.23 6.24
C LEU A 201 -3.62 -8.82 7.64
N VAL A 202 -4.51 -8.69 8.62
CA VAL A 202 -4.15 -8.34 10.01
C VAL A 202 -3.22 -9.38 10.66
N LYS A 203 -3.33 -10.64 10.25
CA LYS A 203 -2.45 -11.73 10.72
C LYS A 203 -1.12 -11.82 9.95
N SER A 204 -0.98 -11.13 8.83
CA SER A 204 0.22 -11.16 7.99
C SER A 204 1.43 -10.59 8.72
N PRO A 205 2.62 -11.22 8.68
CA PRO A 205 3.82 -10.69 9.30
C PRO A 205 4.20 -9.29 8.78
N ASN A 206 3.81 -8.96 7.54
CA ASN A 206 4.11 -7.69 6.89
C ASN A 206 3.09 -6.58 7.20
N PHE A 207 2.06 -6.87 7.98
CA PHE A 207 1.00 -5.91 8.28
C PHE A 207 1.54 -4.63 8.93
N GLU A 208 1.16 -3.50 8.36
CA GLU A 208 1.46 -2.16 8.87
C GLU A 208 0.16 -1.36 9.06
N ARG A 209 -0.75 -1.32 8.08
CA ARG A 209 -1.98 -0.52 8.22
C ARG A 209 -3.21 -1.16 7.60
N LEU A 210 -4.32 -1.10 8.32
CA LEU A 210 -5.65 -1.32 7.76
C LEU A 210 -6.57 -0.20 8.22
N ASP A 211 -7.08 0.54 7.26
CA ASP A 211 -8.10 1.57 7.46
C ASP A 211 -9.30 1.24 6.57
N VAL A 212 -10.44 0.98 7.19
CA VAL A 212 -11.71 0.72 6.50
C VAL A 212 -12.77 1.77 6.84
N CYS A 213 -12.35 2.93 7.35
CA CYS A 213 -13.24 4.04 7.63
C CYS A 213 -14.00 4.48 6.37
N GLY A 214 -15.32 4.61 6.50
CA GLY A 214 -16.18 5.04 5.39
C GLY A 214 -16.68 3.89 4.50
N SER A 215 -16.13 2.68 4.61
CA SER A 215 -16.63 1.50 3.90
C SER A 215 -17.77 0.77 4.65
N ASN A 216 -18.38 -0.23 4.01
CA ASN A 216 -19.33 -1.15 4.65
C ASN A 216 -18.65 -2.24 5.51
N LEU A 217 -17.31 -2.33 5.48
CA LEU A 217 -16.53 -3.31 6.23
C LEU A 217 -16.34 -2.88 7.68
N THR A 218 -16.09 -3.85 8.55
CA THR A 218 -15.94 -3.61 9.99
C THR A 218 -14.65 -4.18 10.54
N VAL A 219 -14.13 -3.56 11.59
CA VAL A 219 -13.12 -4.18 12.45
C VAL A 219 -13.85 -5.10 13.42
N ASN A 220 -13.72 -6.41 13.21
CA ASN A 220 -14.32 -7.39 14.10
C ASN A 220 -13.40 -7.73 15.27
N PHE A 221 -13.98 -8.35 16.31
CA PHE A 221 -13.25 -8.66 17.53
C PHE A 221 -12.03 -9.56 17.29
N CYS A 222 -12.13 -10.54 16.39
CA CYS A 222 -11.01 -11.43 16.06
C CYS A 222 -9.83 -10.69 15.41
N MET A 223 -10.08 -9.61 14.65
CA MET A 223 -9.00 -8.78 14.11
C MET A 223 -8.32 -7.98 15.21
N ALA A 224 -9.10 -7.37 16.10
CA ALA A 224 -8.57 -6.61 17.23
C ALA A 224 -7.76 -7.51 18.17
N ASP A 225 -8.27 -8.71 18.49
CA ASP A 225 -7.59 -9.73 19.28
C ASP A 225 -6.24 -10.13 18.65
N ALA A 226 -6.24 -10.51 17.37
CA ALA A 226 -5.01 -10.84 16.65
C ALA A 226 -4.00 -9.69 16.63
N PHE A 227 -4.46 -8.45 16.50
CA PHE A 227 -3.61 -7.26 16.53
C PHE A 227 -2.96 -7.06 17.91
N VAL A 228 -3.73 -7.16 19.01
CA VAL A 228 -3.21 -7.04 20.39
C VAL A 228 -2.27 -8.19 20.73
N GLU A 229 -2.59 -9.42 20.31
CA GLU A 229 -1.76 -10.60 20.51
C GLU A 229 -0.40 -10.42 19.83
N ARG A 230 -0.38 -9.97 18.58
CA ARG A 230 0.86 -9.70 17.83
C ARG A 230 1.68 -8.58 18.45
N PHE A 231 1.02 -7.49 18.88
CA PHE A 231 1.70 -6.45 19.64
C PHE A 231 2.41 -7.07 20.84
N SER A 232 1.68 -7.85 21.66
CA SER A 232 2.19 -8.49 22.87
C SER A 232 3.38 -9.42 22.64
N ARG A 233 3.48 -10.02 21.45
CA ARG A 233 4.60 -10.90 21.06
C ARG A 233 5.85 -10.18 20.58
N GLY A 234 5.74 -8.92 20.19
CA GLY A 234 6.84 -8.23 19.50
C GLY A 234 6.71 -8.20 17.97
N ASP A 235 5.70 -8.89 17.42
CA ASP A 235 5.59 -9.18 15.99
C ASP A 235 4.86 -8.09 15.19
N LEU A 236 4.60 -6.95 15.80
CA LEU A 236 3.84 -5.85 15.23
C LEU A 236 4.76 -4.64 14.98
N SER A 237 4.64 -4.04 13.79
CA SER A 237 5.38 -2.83 13.43
C SER A 237 5.11 -1.69 14.41
N ARG A 238 6.13 -0.86 14.65
CA ARG A 238 6.04 0.28 15.58
C ARG A 238 4.95 1.28 15.19
N MET A 239 4.61 1.39 13.90
CA MET A 239 3.58 2.30 13.39
C MET A 239 2.36 1.53 12.90
N ALA A 240 2.10 0.35 13.47
CA ALA A 240 0.97 -0.45 13.03
C ALA A 240 -0.35 0.19 13.42
N GLU A 241 -1.31 0.18 12.51
CA GLU A 241 -2.61 0.82 12.69
C GLU A 241 -3.76 -0.06 12.18
N LEU A 242 -4.81 -0.20 12.98
CA LEU A 242 -6.06 -0.86 12.62
C LEU A 242 -7.23 0.05 12.97
N GLN A 243 -7.97 0.48 11.95
CA GLN A 243 -9.01 1.48 12.08
C GLN A 243 -10.25 1.13 11.25
N GLY A 244 -11.43 1.43 11.81
CA GLY A 244 -12.71 1.28 11.13
C GLY A 244 -13.88 1.20 12.10
N ARG A 245 -15.09 0.91 11.58
CA ARG A 245 -16.27 0.68 12.41
C ARG A 245 -16.12 -0.62 13.19
N GLY A 246 -16.19 -0.57 14.51
CA GLY A 246 -16.12 -1.77 15.35
C GLY A 246 -17.41 -2.58 15.27
N SER A 247 -17.31 -3.90 15.04
CA SER A 247 -18.47 -4.81 15.12
C SER A 247 -18.73 -5.30 16.56
N PHE A 248 -18.11 -4.66 17.55
CA PHE A 248 -18.12 -5.05 18.96
C PHE A 248 -17.97 -3.82 19.87
N PRO A 249 -18.46 -3.87 21.12
CA PRO A 249 -18.27 -2.79 22.08
C PRO A 249 -16.80 -2.65 22.50
N LEU A 250 -16.23 -1.43 22.51
CA LEU A 250 -14.84 -1.20 22.90
C LEU A 250 -14.48 -1.76 24.29
N LYS A 251 -15.45 -1.76 25.22
CA LYS A 251 -15.31 -2.36 26.56
C LYS A 251 -14.86 -3.83 26.54
N TRP A 252 -15.07 -4.58 25.46
CA TRP A 252 -14.60 -5.96 25.33
C TRP A 252 -13.07 -6.04 25.25
N LEU A 253 -12.40 -5.03 24.70
CA LEU A 253 -10.93 -5.01 24.66
C LEU A 253 -10.31 -4.94 26.07
N LYS A 254 -11.07 -4.50 27.09
CA LYS A 254 -10.59 -4.50 28.50
C LYS A 254 -10.32 -5.91 29.02
N VAL A 255 -10.94 -6.93 28.44
CA VAL A 255 -10.72 -8.33 28.87
C VAL A 255 -9.52 -8.94 28.15
N LEU A 256 -9.13 -8.40 26.99
CA LEU A 256 -8.02 -8.92 26.19
C LEU A 256 -6.67 -8.69 26.88
N HIS A 257 -6.03 -9.79 27.26
CA HIS A 257 -4.74 -9.81 27.94
C HIS A 257 -4.74 -8.92 29.21
N ARG A 258 -5.78 -9.02 30.03
CA ARG A 258 -5.94 -8.25 31.27
C ARG A 258 -4.69 -8.31 32.17
N ASP A 259 -4.01 -9.45 32.19
CA ASP A 259 -2.74 -9.68 32.89
C ASP A 259 -1.57 -8.82 32.38
N LYS A 260 -1.64 -8.37 31.13
CA LYS A 260 -0.63 -7.54 30.45
C LYS A 260 -1.01 -6.07 30.33
N GLN A 261 -2.18 -5.67 30.82
CA GLN A 261 -2.63 -4.28 30.73
C GLN A 261 -2.10 -3.48 31.93
N GLN A 262 -1.37 -2.39 31.66
CA GLN A 262 -1.28 -1.29 32.60
C GLN A 262 -2.44 -0.32 32.30
N LEU A 263 -3.57 -0.57 32.95
CA LEU A 263 -4.80 0.19 32.74
C LEU A 263 -4.69 1.60 33.32
N ASN A 264 -4.24 2.57 32.51
CA ASN A 264 -4.43 3.98 32.79
C ASN A 264 -5.83 4.42 32.33
N TYR A 265 -6.84 4.26 33.21
CA TYR A 265 -8.19 4.76 32.95
C TYR A 265 -8.24 6.27 33.19
N ARG A 266 -8.64 7.04 32.16
CA ARG A 266 -9.21 8.38 32.34
C ARG A 266 -10.70 8.32 31.94
N THR A 267 -11.61 8.63 32.86
CA THR A 267 -13.04 8.87 32.60
C THR A 267 -13.29 10.36 32.30
N PRO A 268 -14.41 10.78 31.67
CA PRO A 268 -15.41 10.03 30.91
C PRO A 268 -15.44 10.35 29.39
N GLU A 269 -14.66 11.31 28.90
CA GLU A 269 -14.81 11.79 27.49
C GLU A 269 -13.92 11.08 26.47
N GLY A 270 -12.94 10.27 26.91
CA GLY A 270 -12.05 9.55 26.00
C GLY A 270 -11.83 8.12 26.45
N MET A 271 -12.67 7.17 26.02
CA MET A 271 -12.40 5.75 26.22
C MET A 271 -11.14 5.33 25.47
N THR A 272 -9.98 5.46 26.13
CA THR A 272 -8.69 4.99 25.66
C THR A 272 -8.28 3.76 26.48
N ILE A 273 -7.92 2.67 25.81
CA ILE A 273 -7.36 1.45 26.41
C ILE A 273 -5.90 1.39 25.98
N GLN A 274 -5.02 1.02 26.90
CA GLN A 274 -3.58 0.97 26.66
C GLN A 274 -2.99 -0.38 27.06
N TRP A 275 -2.05 -0.86 26.26
CA TRP A 275 -1.16 -1.99 26.57
C TRP A 275 0.28 -1.51 26.44
N ASP A 276 1.11 -1.84 27.42
CA ASP A 276 2.54 -1.53 27.41
C ASP A 276 3.32 -2.84 27.43
N ARG A 277 4.41 -2.91 26.66
CA ARG A 277 5.32 -4.06 26.69
C ARG A 277 6.45 -3.84 27.69
N PRO A 278 6.90 -4.90 28.39
CA PRO A 278 8.12 -4.83 29.20
C PRO A 278 9.35 -4.39 28.42
N SER A 279 9.45 -4.77 27.14
CA SER A 279 10.55 -4.41 26.23
C SER A 279 10.51 -2.97 25.71
N GLY A 280 9.52 -2.18 26.11
CA GLY A 280 9.18 -0.92 25.46
C GLY A 280 8.23 -1.09 24.28
N GLY A 281 7.43 -0.05 24.05
CA GLY A 281 6.36 -0.02 23.05
C GLY A 281 4.99 0.10 23.70
N ARG A 282 4.10 0.84 23.05
CA ARG A 282 2.75 1.15 23.56
C ARG A 282 1.71 0.90 22.48
N LEU A 283 0.65 0.19 22.81
CA LEU A 283 -0.53 0.07 21.98
C LEU A 283 -1.66 0.85 22.63
N THR A 284 -2.36 1.68 21.86
CA THR A 284 -3.55 2.38 22.31
C THR A 284 -4.75 1.99 21.44
N ALA A 285 -5.89 1.71 22.06
CA ALA A 285 -7.18 1.63 21.40
C ALA A 285 -8.06 2.81 21.84
N LYS A 286 -8.67 3.53 20.91
CA LYS A 286 -9.56 4.67 21.21
C LYS A 286 -10.79 4.69 20.30
N HIS A 287 -11.86 5.30 20.78
CA HIS A 287 -12.94 5.75 19.90
C HIS A 287 -12.48 6.97 19.11
N ILE A 288 -12.74 6.97 17.80
CA ILE A 288 -12.66 8.18 16.95
C ILE A 288 -14.04 8.83 16.85
N SER A 289 -15.10 8.02 16.84
CA SER A 289 -16.50 8.42 16.92
C SER A 289 -17.31 7.28 17.56
N ASP A 290 -18.62 7.48 17.75
CA ASP A 290 -19.52 6.56 18.45
C ASP A 290 -19.41 5.09 18.00
N SER A 291 -19.06 4.85 16.74
CA SER A 291 -18.93 3.51 16.16
C SER A 291 -17.53 3.17 15.61
N HIS A 292 -16.61 4.13 15.55
CA HIS A 292 -15.27 3.91 15.00
C HIS A 292 -14.23 3.72 16.08
N ILE A 293 -13.42 2.69 15.91
CA ILE A 293 -12.30 2.36 16.76
C ILE A 293 -11.00 2.51 15.99
N CYS A 294 -9.93 2.83 16.70
CA CYS A 294 -8.58 2.87 16.15
C CYS A 294 -7.61 2.28 17.17
N LEU A 295 -6.83 1.30 16.72
CA LEU A 295 -5.75 0.66 17.46
C LEU A 295 -4.42 1.08 16.81
N CYS A 296 -3.56 1.76 17.56
CA CYS A 296 -2.24 2.22 17.09
C CYS A 296 -1.13 1.69 17.99
N SER A 297 -0.11 1.10 17.40
CA SER A 297 1.16 0.82 18.07
C SER A 297 2.10 2.03 17.99
N TYR A 298 2.99 2.19 18.98
CA TYR A 298 4.02 3.22 19.10
C TYR A 298 5.32 2.69 19.73
#